data_AF-A0A486RSJ1-F1
#
_entry.id   AF-A0A486RSJ1-F1
#
_cell.length_a   1.000
_cell.length_b   1.000
_cell.length_c   1.000
_cell.angle_alpha   90.00
_cell.angle_beta   90.00
_cell.angle_gamma   90.00
#
_symmetry.space_group_name_H-M   'P 1'
#
loop_
_entity.id
_entity.type
_entity.pdbx_description
1 polymer ?
#
loop_
_entity_poly.entity_id
_entity_poly.type
_entity_poly.pdbx_seq_one_letter_code
_entity_poly.pdbx_strand_id
1 'polypeptide(L)'
;MIQPIKFGGFFWLCMSTATRVRKNELHSVYFFQVIQTYAVINIIIFFLFCIAINRILLTGDFNQPFGNIDLMIGSILALLALILIYRLFIVPSFNYLSIYYNKVTSLIVLLLSIIISYYSSSYIRIIDEKEIINPKEYCELSYILKFSPSHINEINKSLYLNKCINLFPQ
;
A
#
# COMPACT_ATOMS: atom_id res chain seq x y z
N MET A 1 0.23 -7.86 4.18
CA MET A 1 -1.04 -8.65 4.19
C MET A 1 -2.09 -8.12 5.18
N ILE A 2 -1.70 -7.48 6.28
CA ILE A 2 -2.64 -6.99 7.31
C ILE A 2 -3.47 -5.78 6.87
N GLN A 3 -2.90 -4.83 6.11
CA GLN A 3 -3.60 -3.64 5.61
C GLN A 3 -4.83 -3.93 4.73
N PRO A 4 -4.79 -4.84 3.73
CA PRO A 4 -5.99 -5.14 2.93
C PRO A 4 -7.09 -5.83 3.73
N ILE A 5 -6.72 -6.61 4.75
CA ILE A 5 -7.70 -7.23 5.66
C ILE A 5 -8.38 -6.17 6.53
N LYS A 6 -7.61 -5.21 7.07
CA LYS A 6 -8.15 -4.06 7.82
C LYS A 6 -9.10 -3.25 6.97
N PHE A 7 -8.64 -2.78 5.81
CA PHE A 7 -9.44 -1.99 4.90
C PHE A 7 -10.69 -2.75 4.44
N GLY A 8 -10.54 -4.01 4.02
CA GLY A 8 -11.66 -4.85 3.61
C GLY A 8 -12.68 -5.08 4.72
N GLY A 9 -12.24 -5.28 5.96
CA GLY A 9 -13.11 -5.42 7.12
C GLY A 9 -13.93 -4.15 7.39
N PHE A 10 -13.29 -2.98 7.43
CA PHE A 10 -14.01 -1.71 7.62
C PHE A 10 -14.94 -1.40 6.46
N PHE A 11 -14.50 -1.64 5.23
CA PHE A 11 -15.31 -1.41 4.04
C PHE A 11 -16.53 -2.31 4.02
N TRP A 12 -16.36 -3.59 4.36
CA TRP A 12 -17.46 -4.53 4.50
C TRP A 12 -18.43 -4.10 5.59
N LEU A 13 -17.95 -3.61 6.75
CA LEU A 13 -18.81 -3.09 7.80
C LEU A 13 -19.62 -1.88 7.35
N CYS A 14 -18.99 -0.88 6.71
CA CYS A 14 -19.68 0.31 6.20
C CYS A 14 -20.73 -0.04 5.12
N MET A 15 -20.37 -0.89 4.17
CA MET A 15 -21.28 -1.28 3.09
C MET A 15 -22.41 -2.18 3.60
N SER A 16 -22.14 -3.06 4.56
CA SER A 16 -23.15 -3.91 5.18
C SER A 16 -24.10 -3.10 6.04
N THR A 17 -23.64 -2.13 6.84
CA THR A 17 -24.54 -1.27 7.63
C THR A 17 -25.42 -0.41 6.73
N ALA A 18 -24.86 0.16 5.65
CA ALA A 18 -25.64 0.89 4.67
C ALA A 18 -26.71 0.00 4.03
N THR A 19 -26.34 -1.18 3.52
CA THR A 19 -27.29 -2.09 2.87
C THR A 19 -28.36 -2.60 3.85
N ARG A 20 -27.99 -2.79 5.13
CA ARG A 20 -28.89 -3.28 6.19
C ARG A 20 -30.06 -2.35 6.48
N VAL A 21 -29.90 -1.04 6.27
CA VAL A 21 -30.99 -0.06 6.40
C VAL A 21 -32.14 -0.38 5.43
N ARG A 22 -31.86 -1.01 4.29
CA ARG A 22 -32.87 -1.36 3.27
C ARG A 22 -33.23 -2.85 3.26
N LYS A 23 -32.28 -3.74 3.50
CA LYS A 23 -32.50 -5.19 3.51
C LYS A 23 -31.71 -5.83 4.64
N ASN A 24 -32.37 -6.57 5.53
CA ASN A 24 -31.79 -7.07 6.79
C ASN A 24 -30.82 -8.27 6.61
N GLU A 25 -30.05 -8.31 5.52
CA GLU A 25 -29.08 -9.36 5.23
C GLU A 25 -27.65 -8.80 5.27
N LEU A 26 -26.71 -9.63 5.73
CA LEU A 26 -25.28 -9.32 5.71
C LEU A 26 -24.67 -9.87 4.42
N HIS A 27 -24.18 -8.99 3.56
CA HIS A 27 -23.60 -9.37 2.29
C HIS A 27 -22.06 -9.43 2.39
N SER A 28 -21.51 -10.64 2.52
CA SER A 28 -20.05 -10.88 2.53
C SER A 28 -19.36 -10.56 1.20
N VAL A 29 -20.14 -10.38 0.13
CA VAL A 29 -19.66 -10.08 -1.23
C VAL A 29 -18.72 -8.86 -1.25
N TYR A 30 -19.01 -7.81 -0.48
CA TYR A 30 -18.16 -6.61 -0.43
C TYR A 30 -16.75 -6.91 0.13
N PHE A 31 -16.64 -7.83 1.08
CA PHE A 31 -15.36 -8.23 1.67
C PHE A 31 -14.50 -9.00 0.66
N PHE A 32 -15.10 -9.98 -0.03
CA PHE A 32 -14.40 -10.76 -1.05
C PHE A 32 -13.98 -9.91 -2.26
N GLN A 33 -14.78 -8.92 -2.65
CA GLN A 33 -14.45 -7.99 -3.73
C GLN A 33 -13.16 -7.21 -3.43
N VAL A 34 -12.99 -6.77 -2.18
CA VAL A 34 -11.77 -6.07 -1.74
C VAL A 34 -10.57 -7.02 -1.80
N ILE A 35 -10.70 -8.23 -1.25
CA ILE A 35 -9.59 -9.20 -1.25
C ILE A 35 -9.15 -9.53 -2.68
N GLN A 36 -10.11 -9.79 -3.58
CA GLN A 36 -9.80 -10.10 -4.97
C GLN A 36 -9.10 -8.94 -5.66
N THR A 37 -9.56 -7.71 -5.45
CA THR A 37 -8.94 -6.52 -6.05
C THR A 37 -7.52 -6.32 -5.54
N TYR A 38 -7.30 -6.48 -4.23
CA TYR A 38 -5.96 -6.40 -3.66
C TYR A 38 -5.02 -7.49 -4.17
N ALA A 39 -5.50 -8.72 -4.35
CA ALA A 39 -4.69 -9.81 -4.89
C ALA A 39 -4.16 -9.49 -6.30
N VAL A 40 -5.01 -8.92 -7.16
CA VAL A 40 -4.61 -8.51 -8.52
C VAL A 40 -3.65 -7.32 -8.50
N ILE A 41 -3.94 -6.30 -7.68
CA ILE A 41 -3.10 -5.08 -7.60
C ILE A 41 -1.73 -5.40 -7.00
N ASN A 42 -1.63 -6.36 -6.09
CA ASN A 42 -0.36 -6.73 -5.46
C ASN A 42 0.71 -7.15 -6.47
N ILE A 43 0.32 -7.75 -7.60
CA ILE A 43 1.24 -8.10 -8.68
C ILE A 43 1.89 -6.83 -9.25
N ILE A 44 1.13 -5.77 -9.42
CA ILE A 44 1.62 -4.48 -9.94
C ILE A 44 2.50 -3.79 -8.89
N ILE A 45 2.09 -3.83 -7.62
CA ILE A 45 2.88 -3.30 -6.50
C ILE A 45 4.24 -3.99 -6.44
N PHE A 46 4.30 -5.30 -6.65
CA PHE A 46 5.56 -6.04 -6.71
C PHE A 46 6.50 -5.51 -7.81
N PHE A 47 6.00 -5.30 -9.04
CA PHE A 47 6.82 -4.73 -10.11
C PHE A 47 7.28 -3.30 -9.81
N LEU A 48 6.41 -2.46 -9.24
CA LEU A 48 6.79 -1.11 -8.79
C LEU A 48 7.86 -1.15 -7.69
N PHE A 49 7.78 -2.12 -6.79
CA PHE A 49 8.78 -2.34 -5.75
C PHE A 49 10.13 -2.77 -6.32
N CYS A 50 10.15 -3.66 -7.33
CA CYS A 50 11.38 -4.02 -8.03
C CYS A 50 12.03 -2.80 -8.71
N ILE A 51 11.25 -1.94 -9.36
CA ILE A 51 11.74 -0.69 -9.97
C ILE A 51 12.33 0.23 -8.88
N ALA A 52 11.66 0.35 -7.74
CA ALA A 52 12.15 1.14 -6.61
C ALA A 52 13.49 0.63 -6.05
N ILE A 53 13.65 -0.69 -5.87
CA ILE A 53 14.92 -1.30 -5.45
C ILE A 53 16.02 -1.00 -6.48
N ASN A 54 15.73 -1.19 -7.77
CA ASN A 54 16.71 -0.93 -8.84
C ASN A 54 17.19 0.52 -8.82
N ARG A 55 16.30 1.50 -8.55
CA ARG A 55 16.70 2.90 -8.37
C ARG A 55 17.63 3.07 -7.19
N ILE A 56 17.26 2.58 -6.00
CA ILE A 56 18.12 2.69 -4.81
C ILE A 56 19.50 2.08 -5.06
N LEU A 57 19.57 0.92 -5.72
CA LEU A 57 20.85 0.22 -5.97
C LEU A 57 21.75 0.94 -6.99
N LEU A 58 21.17 1.59 -8.01
CA LEU A 58 21.93 2.20 -9.10
C LEU A 58 22.23 3.69 -8.90
N THR A 59 21.26 4.47 -8.43
CA THR A 59 21.41 5.93 -8.21
C THR A 59 21.69 6.28 -6.74
N GLY A 60 21.47 5.36 -5.80
CA GLY A 60 21.62 5.65 -4.37
C GLY A 60 20.52 6.56 -3.79
N ASP A 61 19.55 6.95 -4.62
CA ASP A 61 18.41 7.81 -4.28
C ASP A 61 17.12 7.21 -4.88
N PHE A 62 16.06 7.17 -4.07
CA PHE A 62 14.74 6.68 -4.47
C PHE A 62 14.04 7.62 -5.46
N ASN A 63 14.25 8.93 -5.30
CA ASN A 63 13.55 9.96 -6.07
C ASN A 63 14.20 10.22 -7.43
N GLN A 64 15.46 9.79 -7.60
CA GLN A 64 16.18 9.96 -8.84
C GLN A 64 15.99 8.73 -9.75
N PRO A 65 15.23 8.83 -10.86
CA PRO A 65 15.11 7.73 -11.80
C PRO A 65 16.46 7.47 -12.47
N PHE A 66 16.79 6.19 -12.68
CA PHE A 66 17.99 5.79 -13.40
C PHE A 66 17.96 6.24 -14.87
N GLY A 67 16.76 6.29 -15.46
CA GLY A 67 16.53 6.84 -16.80
C GLY A 67 15.05 7.03 -17.12
N ASN A 68 14.77 7.59 -18.30
CA ASN A 68 13.40 7.89 -18.75
C ASN A 68 12.53 6.63 -18.90
N ILE A 69 13.14 5.48 -19.17
CA ILE A 69 12.44 4.19 -19.33
C ILE A 69 11.82 3.74 -18.01
N ASP A 70 12.52 3.87 -16.89
CA ASP A 70 12.00 3.52 -15.56
C ASP A 70 10.81 4.40 -15.17
N LEU A 71 10.85 5.69 -15.56
CA LEU A 71 9.76 6.62 -15.30
C LEU A 71 8.52 6.23 -16.15
N MET A 72 8.74 5.90 -17.42
CA MET A 72 7.67 5.50 -18.34
C MET A 72 7.00 4.20 -17.90
N ILE A 73 7.78 3.15 -17.59
CA ILE A 73 7.23 1.86 -17.13
C ILE A 73 6.49 2.03 -15.80
N GLY A 74 7.06 2.78 -14.85
CA GLY A 74 6.39 3.08 -13.58
C GLY A 74 5.06 3.80 -13.78
N SER A 75 5.00 4.77 -14.70
CA SER A 75 3.77 5.49 -15.05
C SER A 75 2.71 4.56 -15.66
N ILE A 76 3.10 3.69 -16.61
CA ILE A 76 2.20 2.71 -17.22
C ILE A 76 1.62 1.77 -16.17
N LEU A 77 2.45 1.24 -15.27
CA LEU A 77 2.02 0.36 -14.19
C LEU A 77 1.06 1.06 -13.21
N ALA A 78 1.33 2.32 -12.86
CA ALA A 78 0.45 3.11 -12.01
C ALA A 78 -0.93 3.35 -12.67
N LEU A 79 -0.93 3.68 -13.97
CA LEU A 79 -2.16 3.88 -14.72
C LEU A 79 -2.97 2.57 -14.85
N LEU A 80 -2.28 1.45 -15.08
CA LEU A 80 -2.89 0.12 -15.09
C LEU A 80 -3.52 -0.22 -13.74
N ALA A 81 -2.85 0.08 -12.62
CA ALA A 81 -3.39 -0.10 -11.28
C ALA A 81 -4.67 0.71 -11.06
N LEU A 82 -4.69 1.99 -11.46
CA LEU A 82 -5.90 2.82 -11.36
C LEU A 82 -7.07 2.27 -12.16
N ILE A 83 -6.83 1.83 -13.40
CA ILE A 83 -7.85 1.21 -14.26
C ILE A 83 -8.41 -0.05 -13.59
N LEU A 84 -7.55 -0.89 -13.03
CA LEU A 84 -7.96 -2.13 -12.37
C LEU A 84 -8.71 -1.86 -11.07
N ILE A 85 -8.30 -0.88 -10.25
CA ILE A 85 -9.05 -0.43 -9.07
C ILE A 85 -10.45 0.01 -9.48
N TYR A 86 -10.56 0.84 -10.50
CA TYR A 86 -11.85 1.31 -10.99
C TYR A 86 -12.74 0.14 -11.44
N ARG A 87 -12.20 -0.74 -12.29
CA ARG A 87 -12.96 -1.85 -12.89
C ARG A 87 -13.31 -2.96 -11.90
N LEU A 88 -12.40 -3.32 -11.00
CA LEU A 88 -12.55 -4.46 -10.09
C LEU A 88 -13.14 -4.07 -8.74
N PHE A 89 -13.03 -2.83 -8.31
CA PHE A 89 -13.53 -2.42 -7.00
C PHE A 89 -14.67 -1.41 -7.09
N ILE A 90 -14.46 -0.28 -7.79
CA ILE A 90 -15.44 0.82 -7.82
C ILE A 90 -16.72 0.42 -8.57
N VAL A 91 -16.59 -0.04 -9.82
CA VAL A 91 -17.74 -0.41 -10.67
C VAL A 91 -18.63 -1.50 -10.05
N PRO A 92 -18.10 -2.66 -9.62
CA PRO A 92 -18.94 -3.71 -9.05
C PRO A 92 -19.58 -3.29 -7.71
N SER A 93 -18.85 -2.58 -6.85
CA SER A 93 -19.41 -2.09 -5.58
C SER A 93 -20.53 -1.08 -5.81
N PHE A 94 -20.35 -0.17 -6.78
CA PHE A 94 -21.37 0.81 -7.16
C PHE A 94 -22.60 0.13 -7.75
N ASN A 95 -22.42 -0.77 -8.71
CA ASN A 95 -23.52 -1.48 -9.37
C ASN A 95 -24.34 -2.27 -8.36
N TYR A 96 -23.68 -2.96 -7.43
CA TYR A 96 -24.35 -3.72 -6.40
C TYR A 96 -25.14 -2.82 -5.44
N LEU A 97 -24.57 -1.68 -5.03
CA LEU A 97 -25.26 -0.74 -4.15
C LEU A 97 -26.46 -0.05 -4.86
N SER A 98 -26.34 0.16 -6.17
CA SER A 98 -27.40 0.75 -7.00
C SER A 98 -28.66 -0.13 -7.16
N ILE A 99 -28.58 -1.40 -6.76
CA ILE A 99 -29.75 -2.29 -6.63
C ILE A 99 -30.65 -1.81 -5.48
N TYR A 100 -30.07 -1.22 -4.43
CA TYR A 100 -30.78 -0.84 -3.20
C TYR A 100 -31.05 0.67 -3.10
N TYR A 101 -30.24 1.49 -3.78
CA TYR A 101 -30.28 2.94 -3.70
C TYR A 101 -30.26 3.59 -5.08
N ASN A 102 -30.77 4.82 -5.19
CA ASN A 102 -30.61 5.62 -6.40
C ASN A 102 -29.12 5.86 -6.71
N LYS A 103 -28.78 6.10 -7.99
CA LYS A 103 -27.39 6.26 -8.46
C LYS A 103 -26.59 7.28 -7.65
N VAL A 104 -27.18 8.44 -7.35
CA VAL A 104 -26.50 9.51 -6.58
C VAL A 104 -26.22 9.07 -5.14
N THR A 105 -27.22 8.51 -4.47
CA THR A 105 -27.07 8.01 -3.09
C THR A 105 -26.04 6.88 -3.02
N SER A 106 -26.05 5.97 -4.01
CA SER A 106 -25.06 4.90 -4.10
C SER A 106 -23.64 5.43 -4.23
N LEU A 107 -23.44 6.45 -5.07
CA LEU A 107 -22.14 7.08 -5.23
C LEU A 107 -21.66 7.73 -3.92
N ILE A 108 -22.54 8.48 -3.24
CA ILE A 108 -22.22 9.14 -1.97
C ILE A 108 -21.84 8.11 -0.89
N VAL A 109 -22.65 7.06 -0.73
CA VAL A 109 -22.41 6.01 0.27
C VAL A 109 -21.12 5.25 -0.03
N LEU A 110 -20.83 4.94 -1.30
CA LEU A 110 -19.59 4.29 -1.69
C LEU A 110 -18.37 5.17 -1.36
N LEU A 111 -18.40 6.45 -1.72
CA LEU A 111 -17.31 7.39 -1.44
C LEU A 111 -17.06 7.54 0.07
N LEU A 112 -18.12 7.74 0.86
CA LEU A 112 -18.02 7.81 2.32
C LEU A 112 -17.45 6.52 2.91
N SER A 113 -17.91 5.37 2.43
CA SER A 113 -17.41 4.07 2.89
C SER A 113 -15.92 3.90 2.60
N ILE A 114 -15.44 4.32 1.44
CA ILE A 114 -14.01 4.28 1.08
C ILE A 114 -13.21 5.19 2.02
N ILE A 115 -13.65 6.43 2.23
CA ILE A 115 -12.96 7.42 3.07
C ILE A 115 -12.86 6.94 4.52
N ILE A 116 -13.99 6.50 5.09
CA ILE A 116 -14.05 6.00 6.47
C ILE A 116 -13.15 4.77 6.61
N SER A 117 -13.24 3.83 5.67
CA SER A 117 -12.43 2.61 5.72
C SER A 117 -10.93 2.88 5.61
N TYR A 118 -10.54 3.84 4.77
CA TYR A 118 -9.15 4.27 4.66
C TYR A 118 -8.65 4.87 5.98
N TYR A 119 -9.41 5.81 6.56
CA TYR A 119 -9.03 6.49 7.80
C TYR A 119 -8.97 5.51 8.98
N SER A 120 -10.00 4.66 9.15
CA SER A 120 -10.04 3.64 10.19
C SER A 120 -8.92 2.61 10.05
N SER A 121 -8.65 2.16 8.83
CA SER A 121 -7.54 1.22 8.57
C SER A 121 -6.17 1.82 8.87
N SER A 122 -5.99 3.12 8.66
CA SER A 122 -4.74 3.82 8.95
C SER A 122 -4.54 4.09 10.44
N TYR A 123 -5.62 4.38 11.17
CA TYR A 123 -5.53 4.75 12.59
C TYR A 123 -5.37 3.54 13.51
N ILE A 124 -5.96 2.39 13.15
CA ILE A 124 -5.99 1.21 14.02
C ILE A 124 -4.74 0.34 13.76
N ARG A 125 -3.75 0.46 14.65
CA ARG A 125 -2.57 -0.42 14.72
C ARG A 125 -2.93 -1.72 15.43
N ILE A 126 -3.34 -2.74 14.67
CA ILE A 126 -3.64 -4.09 15.20
C ILE A 126 -2.36 -4.90 15.48
N ILE A 127 -1.21 -4.56 14.88
CA ILE A 127 0.06 -5.27 15.04
C ILE A 127 1.16 -4.22 15.17
N ASP A 128 1.93 -4.28 16.26
CA ASP A 128 3.12 -3.47 16.48
C ASP A 128 4.10 -3.72 15.32
N GLU A 129 4.31 -2.71 14.48
CA GLU A 129 5.29 -2.72 13.38
C GLU A 129 6.75 -2.74 13.87
N LYS A 130 6.98 -2.89 15.18
CA LYS A 130 8.32 -2.82 15.81
C LYS A 130 9.26 -3.96 15.41
N GLU A 131 8.79 -5.00 14.72
CA GLU A 131 9.61 -6.19 14.44
C GLU A 131 10.02 -6.40 12.96
N ILE A 132 9.57 -5.56 12.01
CA ILE A 132 9.78 -5.90 10.58
C ILE A 132 11.22 -5.62 10.11
N ILE A 133 11.91 -4.66 10.72
CA ILE A 133 13.27 -4.28 10.34
C ILE A 133 14.13 -4.32 11.59
N ASN A 134 15.08 -5.26 11.65
CA ASN A 134 16.15 -5.23 12.63
C ASN A 134 17.07 -4.05 12.27
N PRO A 135 17.06 -2.95 13.03
CA PRO A 135 17.78 -1.73 12.67
C PRO A 135 19.29 -1.97 12.57
N LYS A 136 19.80 -2.93 13.34
CA LYS A 136 21.22 -3.31 13.31
C LYS A 136 21.61 -3.93 11.97
N GLU A 137 20.85 -4.91 11.49
CA GLU A 137 21.13 -5.59 10.21
C GLU A 137 20.95 -4.63 9.03
N TYR A 138 19.93 -3.78 9.05
CA TYR A 138 19.72 -2.77 8.01
C TYR A 138 20.88 -1.76 7.93
N CYS A 139 21.33 -1.25 9.09
CA CYS A 139 22.45 -0.31 9.15
C CYS A 139 23.78 -0.96 8.74
N GLU A 140 24.00 -2.22 9.07
CA GLU A 140 25.18 -2.97 8.61
C GLU A 140 25.17 -3.18 7.09
N LEU A 141 24.02 -3.57 6.52
CA LEU A 141 23.88 -3.77 5.07
C LEU A 141 24.08 -2.46 4.30
N SER A 142 23.49 -1.36 4.77
CA SER A 142 23.63 -0.04 4.15
C SER A 142 25.08 0.48 4.17
N TYR A 143 25.84 0.21 5.24
CA TYR A 143 27.26 0.52 5.30
C TYR A 143 28.06 -0.25 4.25
N ILE A 144 27.82 -1.57 4.13
CA ILE A 144 28.52 -2.43 3.15
C ILE A 144 28.21 -1.97 1.72
N LEU A 145 26.94 -1.70 1.40
CA LEU A 145 26.55 -1.27 0.06
C LEU A 145 27.13 0.11 -0.31
N LYS A 146 27.22 1.03 0.66
CA LYS A 146 27.65 2.41 0.41
C LYS A 146 29.16 2.59 0.41
N PHE A 147 29.90 1.78 1.17
CA PHE A 147 31.34 1.96 1.37
C PHE A 147 32.21 0.81 0.85
N SER A 148 31.68 -0.37 0.52
CA SER A 148 32.48 -1.44 -0.10
C SER A 148 32.98 -1.14 -1.53
N PRO A 149 32.33 -0.31 -2.38
CA PRO A 149 32.86 -0.01 -3.71
C PRO A 149 33.90 1.11 -3.72
N SER A 150 34.01 1.91 -2.66
CA SER A 150 34.85 3.12 -2.64
C SER A 150 35.74 3.16 -1.40
N HIS A 151 37.01 2.78 -1.55
CA HIS A 151 38.08 2.91 -0.55
C HIS A 151 38.43 4.38 -0.18
N ILE A 152 37.50 5.33 -0.33
CA ILE A 152 37.83 6.77 -0.41
C ILE A 152 37.75 7.49 0.95
N ASN A 153 37.21 6.90 2.01
CA ASN A 153 37.47 7.36 3.38
C ASN A 153 36.96 6.28 4.35
N GLU A 154 37.82 5.78 5.23
CA GLU A 154 37.42 4.90 6.33
C GLU A 154 36.56 5.68 7.34
N ILE A 155 35.29 5.91 7.00
CA ILE A 155 34.32 6.35 7.99
C ILE A 155 34.21 5.24 9.02
N ASN A 156 34.52 5.56 10.28
CA ASN A 156 34.50 4.62 11.38
C ASN A 156 33.14 3.92 11.43
N LYS A 157 33.15 2.61 11.15
CA LYS A 157 31.95 1.77 11.06
C LYS A 157 31.05 1.94 12.30
N SER A 158 31.64 2.04 13.48
CA SER A 158 30.90 2.21 14.74
C SER A 158 30.15 3.54 14.82
N LEU A 159 30.74 4.63 14.32
CA LEU A 159 30.12 5.95 14.29
C LEU A 159 28.92 5.99 13.33
N TYR A 160 29.06 5.37 12.15
CA TYR A 160 27.99 5.27 11.17
C TYR A 160 26.82 4.42 11.69
N LEU A 161 27.12 3.24 12.24
CA LEU A 161 26.11 2.34 12.79
C LEU A 161 25.33 2.98 13.94
N ASN A 162 26.01 3.63 14.88
CA ASN A 162 25.34 4.29 16.00
C ASN A 162 24.43 5.43 15.52
N LYS A 163 24.87 6.22 14.55
CA LYS A 163 24.06 7.31 13.99
C LYS A 163 22.86 6.77 13.21
N CYS A 164 23.04 5.66 12.49
CA CYS A 164 21.99 5.00 11.73
C CYS A 164 20.93 4.34 12.63
N ILE A 165 21.35 3.60 13.67
CA ILE A 165 20.45 2.93 14.62
C ILE A 165 19.59 3.96 15.37
N ASN A 166 20.16 5.11 15.74
CA ASN A 166 19.44 6.19 16.41
C ASN A 166 18.40 6.92 15.54
N LEU A 167 18.34 6.65 14.23
CA LEU A 167 17.28 7.16 13.35
C LEU A 167 16.00 6.29 13.42
N PHE A 168 16.09 5.09 13.98
CA PHE A 168 14.93 4.23 14.18
C PHE A 168 14.22 4.58 15.50
N PRO A 169 12.88 4.70 15.49
CA PRO A 169 12.13 4.92 16.72
C PRO A 169 12.29 3.72 17.66
N GLN A 170 12.62 3.99 18.92
CA GLN A 170 12.72 2.97 19.98
C GLN A 170 11.34 2.40 20.37
#